data_AF-A0A3Q2YZW7-F1
#
_entry.id   AF-A0A3Q2YZW7-F1
#
_cell.length_a   1.000
_cell.length_b   1.000
_cell.length_c   1.000
_cell.angle_alpha   90.00
_cell.angle_beta   90.00
_cell.angle_gamma   90.00
#
_symmetry.space_group_name_H-M   'P 1'
#
loop_
_entity.id
_entity.type
_entity.pdbx_description
1 polymer ?
#
loop_
_entity_poly.entity_id
_entity_poly.type
_entity_poly.pdbx_seq_one_letter_code
_entity_poly.pdbx_strand_id
1 'polypeptide(L)'
;ILIESAVCLDRADTDVGFVCRNCDQPDDGHCADYKVRFLCPLEFCKPEVCKTAWYNRDNPNDTGDFELLKELQFENPNEICPFPLDIEVKTVDGNSLSSTRDIIAVVDATTGFICKNDDQKSGTCSDYQVRFICPIDFCKEHECWTPWLDGDNPSGAGDYETISHLRHKYPCKICATPLQIEVETIHGFSVAATGDVIHVADVETGFICQNYDQKHGSCSDYRVRFRCPLDFCNPPECWTVWFDVDDPDNEGDFEEISKIWEQFPSEMCNMPTSIEARTKCGASVDSTGDVIYIADTETGFICKNSDEKRCSDYEVRFKCPLTFCYPDVCYTPWFNHDDPRGTGDYELLSHLRPKKHICDYPVDIQVVTAYDNYPFSYTGQIPYIYSATEGFACRNEDQNNHRCYDYKVRFGCPCKLDAK
;
A
#
# COMPACT_ATOMS: atom_id res chain seq x y z
N ILE A 1 -32.39 18.54 -9.44
CA ILE A 1 -31.90 19.89 -9.03
C ILE A 1 -33.08 20.67 -8.50
N LEU A 2 -32.90 21.51 -7.47
CA LEU A 2 -33.83 22.57 -7.08
C LEU A 2 -33.27 23.91 -7.56
N ILE A 3 -34.14 24.76 -8.13
CA ILE A 3 -33.79 26.10 -8.61
C ILE A 3 -34.79 27.08 -8.01
N GLU A 4 -34.34 27.92 -7.08
CA GLU A 4 -35.17 28.99 -6.51
C GLU A 4 -35.12 30.21 -7.45
N SER A 5 -36.24 30.46 -8.14
CA SER A 5 -36.45 31.59 -9.06
C SER A 5 -35.45 31.73 -10.22
N ALA A 6 -35.55 30.85 -11.22
CA ALA A 6 -35.09 31.14 -12.58
C ALA A 6 -36.27 31.61 -13.45
N VAL A 7 -36.09 32.72 -14.16
CA VAL A 7 -36.93 33.14 -15.30
C VAL A 7 -36.17 32.70 -16.55
N CYS A 8 -36.85 32.03 -17.50
CA CYS A 8 -36.27 31.48 -18.74
C CYS A 8 -35.11 30.49 -18.53
N LEU A 9 -35.47 29.22 -18.32
CA LEU A 9 -34.56 28.06 -18.26
C LEU A 9 -34.49 27.35 -19.61
N ASP A 10 -33.28 27.07 -20.12
CA ASP A 10 -33.06 26.16 -21.28
C ASP A 10 -33.11 24.70 -20.82
N ARG A 11 -32.21 24.28 -19.92
CA ARG A 11 -32.17 22.92 -19.41
C ARG A 11 -31.59 22.82 -18.01
N ALA A 12 -32.21 22.01 -17.15
CA ALA A 12 -31.59 21.54 -15.92
C ALA A 12 -32.03 20.10 -15.57
N ASP A 13 -31.05 19.20 -15.44
CA ASP A 13 -31.24 17.80 -15.05
C ASP A 13 -29.98 17.26 -14.35
N THR A 14 -29.98 16.00 -13.93
CA THR A 14 -28.86 15.37 -13.20
C THR A 14 -27.63 15.10 -14.05
N ASP A 15 -27.77 15.08 -15.38
CA ASP A 15 -26.77 14.52 -16.29
C ASP A 15 -26.01 15.64 -17.01
N VAL A 16 -26.67 16.79 -17.20
CA VAL A 16 -26.14 18.01 -17.84
C VAL A 16 -25.98 19.15 -16.82
N GLY A 17 -26.51 19.02 -15.60
CA GLY A 17 -26.43 20.06 -14.57
C GLY A 17 -27.43 21.20 -14.80
N PHE A 18 -26.94 22.44 -14.84
CA PHE A 18 -27.75 23.63 -15.16
C PHE A 18 -27.10 24.37 -16.34
N VAL A 19 -27.91 24.68 -17.36
CA VAL A 19 -27.48 25.45 -18.53
C VAL A 19 -28.38 26.68 -18.68
N CYS A 20 -27.74 27.84 -18.72
CA CYS A 20 -28.33 29.10 -19.18
C CYS A 20 -27.55 29.56 -20.42
N ARG A 21 -28.25 30.04 -21.45
CA ARG A 21 -27.63 30.68 -22.62
C ARG A 21 -28.14 32.11 -22.76
N ASN A 22 -27.22 33.06 -22.99
CA ASN A 22 -27.55 34.47 -23.21
C ASN A 22 -28.46 34.69 -24.42
N CYS A 23 -28.37 33.84 -25.46
CA CYS A 23 -29.22 33.94 -26.66
C CYS A 23 -30.70 33.58 -26.41
N ASP A 24 -30.98 32.89 -25.30
CA ASP A 24 -32.31 32.39 -24.95
C ASP A 24 -32.98 33.29 -23.87
N GLN A 25 -32.34 34.42 -23.53
CA GLN A 25 -32.85 35.46 -22.63
C GLN A 25 -33.49 36.62 -23.43
N PRO A 26 -34.59 37.22 -22.96
CA PRO A 26 -35.17 38.42 -23.59
C PRO A 26 -34.30 39.67 -23.36
N ASP A 27 -34.49 40.67 -24.24
CA ASP A 27 -33.93 42.03 -24.15
C ASP A 27 -32.41 42.10 -23.87
N ASP A 28 -31.62 41.43 -24.73
CA ASP A 28 -30.14 41.33 -24.68
C ASP A 28 -29.58 40.77 -23.34
N GLY A 29 -30.41 40.06 -22.57
CA GLY A 29 -30.10 39.56 -21.24
C GLY A 29 -28.86 38.66 -21.16
N HIS A 30 -27.99 38.95 -20.19
CA HIS A 30 -26.94 38.03 -19.76
C HIS A 30 -27.46 37.11 -18.66
N CYS A 31 -27.07 35.83 -18.68
CA CYS A 31 -27.30 34.90 -17.59
C CYS A 31 -26.71 35.44 -16.27
N ALA A 32 -27.48 35.35 -15.18
CA ALA A 32 -27.03 35.71 -13.85
C ALA A 32 -26.07 34.66 -13.25
N ASP A 33 -25.43 35.00 -12.12
CA ASP A 33 -24.67 34.06 -11.28
C ASP A 33 -25.64 33.14 -10.50
N TYR A 34 -26.08 32.05 -11.14
CA TYR A 34 -27.01 31.10 -10.55
C TYR A 34 -26.30 30.05 -9.70
N LYS A 35 -26.81 29.82 -8.48
CA LYS A 35 -26.34 28.74 -7.60
C LYS A 35 -27.27 27.54 -7.67
N VAL A 36 -26.71 26.37 -7.96
CA VAL A 36 -27.45 25.10 -8.05
C VAL A 36 -27.43 24.33 -6.73
N ARG A 37 -28.51 23.59 -6.45
CA ARG A 37 -28.53 22.58 -5.39
C ARG A 37 -29.11 21.26 -5.90
N PHE A 38 -28.40 20.18 -5.65
CA PHE A 38 -28.84 18.82 -5.93
C PHE A 38 -29.60 18.24 -4.73
N LEU A 39 -30.50 17.30 -4.99
CA LEU A 39 -31.13 16.46 -3.97
C LEU A 39 -30.58 15.06 -4.16
N CYS A 40 -29.85 14.56 -3.17
CA CYS A 40 -29.26 13.23 -3.17
C CYS A 40 -30.00 12.32 -2.19
N PRO A 41 -29.89 10.97 -2.30
CA PRO A 41 -30.40 10.05 -1.29
C PRO A 41 -29.82 10.34 0.10
N LEU A 42 -30.52 9.92 1.16
CA LEU A 42 -30.10 10.18 2.55
C LEU A 42 -28.70 9.66 2.88
N GLU A 43 -28.29 8.56 2.24
CA GLU A 43 -26.95 7.97 2.34
C GLU A 43 -25.85 8.94 1.85
N PHE A 44 -26.10 9.72 0.80
CA PHE A 44 -25.18 10.77 0.32
C PHE A 44 -25.28 12.08 1.13
N CYS A 45 -26.35 12.25 1.91
CA CYS A 45 -26.50 13.37 2.85
C CYS A 45 -25.88 13.07 4.23
N LYS A 46 -25.51 11.81 4.49
CA LYS A 46 -24.76 11.34 5.67
C LYS A 46 -23.90 10.13 5.29
N PRO A 47 -22.87 10.30 4.44
CA PRO A 47 -21.95 9.20 4.16
C PRO A 47 -21.27 8.76 5.47
N GLU A 48 -21.09 7.45 5.64
CA GLU A 48 -20.03 6.98 6.53
C GLU A 48 -18.69 7.45 5.95
N VAL A 49 -17.86 8.06 6.80
CA VAL A 49 -16.56 8.59 6.40
C VAL A 49 -15.50 8.27 7.44
N CYS A 50 -14.28 8.01 6.97
CA CYS A 50 -13.09 7.96 7.79
C CYS A 50 -12.32 9.28 7.70
N LYS A 51 -11.34 9.45 8.59
CA LYS A 51 -10.39 10.58 8.55
C LYS A 51 -8.98 10.00 8.54
N THR A 52 -8.11 10.56 7.70
CA THR A 52 -6.70 10.18 7.65
C THR A 52 -5.97 10.58 8.94
N ALA A 53 -4.69 10.20 9.03
CA ALA A 53 -3.76 10.88 9.92
C ALA A 53 -3.70 12.40 9.62
N TRP A 54 -3.11 13.16 10.55
CA TRP A 54 -2.73 14.54 10.26
C TRP A 54 -1.35 14.55 9.61
N TYR A 55 -1.22 15.29 8.51
CA TYR A 55 0.02 15.49 7.78
C TYR A 55 0.47 16.95 7.90
N ASN A 56 1.76 17.13 8.15
CA ASN A 56 2.53 18.37 7.99
C ASN A 56 3.76 17.95 7.19
N ARG A 57 3.94 18.59 6.05
CA ARG A 57 4.92 18.30 5.02
C ARG A 57 5.82 19.52 4.80
N ASP A 58 5.22 20.69 4.73
CA ASP A 58 5.92 21.95 4.50
C ASP A 58 6.02 22.77 5.80
N ASN A 59 6.79 23.84 5.79
CA ASN A 59 7.00 24.73 6.94
C ASN A 59 7.04 26.19 6.43
N PRO A 60 6.46 27.18 7.14
CA PRO A 60 6.21 28.55 6.65
C PRO A 60 7.44 29.44 6.38
N ASN A 61 8.63 28.87 6.22
CA ASN A 61 9.92 29.59 6.24
C ASN A 61 10.25 30.35 4.94
N ASP A 62 9.89 29.81 3.77
CA ASP A 62 10.25 30.38 2.47
C ASP A 62 9.04 31.06 1.78
N THR A 63 8.27 30.35 0.96
CA THR A 63 7.19 30.93 0.14
C THR A 63 5.82 31.01 0.81
N GLY A 64 5.65 30.34 1.94
CA GLY A 64 4.35 30.04 2.54
C GLY A 64 4.37 28.66 3.15
N ASP A 65 3.18 28.07 3.31
CA ASP A 65 2.96 26.73 3.85
C ASP A 65 1.97 25.98 2.92
N PHE A 66 2.39 24.82 2.41
CA PHE A 66 1.81 24.14 1.25
C PHE A 66 1.55 22.65 1.51
N GLU A 67 0.36 22.32 1.99
CA GLU A 67 -0.09 20.96 2.26
C GLU A 67 -0.90 20.41 1.08
N LEU A 68 -0.21 20.13 -0.03
CA LEU A 68 -0.82 19.76 -1.31
C LEU A 68 -1.21 18.28 -1.37
N LEU A 69 -2.48 18.00 -1.71
CA LEU A 69 -3.04 16.64 -1.73
C LEU A 69 -2.20 15.66 -2.55
N LYS A 70 -1.74 16.05 -3.74
CA LYS A 70 -0.97 15.17 -4.64
C LYS A 70 0.41 14.79 -4.10
N GLU A 71 1.01 15.68 -3.31
CA GLU A 71 2.33 15.45 -2.73
C GLU A 71 2.20 14.55 -1.50
N LEU A 72 1.19 14.83 -0.67
CA LEU A 72 0.79 13.99 0.44
C LEU A 72 0.36 12.57 -0.01
N GLN A 73 -0.34 12.43 -1.14
CA GLN A 73 -0.69 11.13 -1.74
C GLN A 73 0.52 10.37 -2.32
N PHE A 74 1.58 11.05 -2.76
CA PHE A 74 2.82 10.40 -3.20
C PHE A 74 3.65 9.92 -2.00
N GLU A 75 3.77 10.75 -0.96
CA GLU A 75 4.58 10.47 0.22
C GLU A 75 3.92 9.48 1.19
N ASN A 76 2.58 9.40 1.19
CA ASN A 76 1.78 8.52 2.05
C ASN A 76 0.87 7.61 1.18
N PRO A 77 1.45 6.73 0.33
CA PRO A 77 0.68 5.92 -0.61
C PRO A 77 -0.29 4.99 0.12
N ASN A 78 -1.51 4.89 -0.41
CA ASN A 78 -2.63 4.13 0.17
C ASN A 78 -3.12 4.61 1.56
N GLU A 79 -2.55 5.65 2.17
CA GLU A 79 -3.11 6.25 3.39
C GLU A 79 -4.21 7.30 3.12
N ILE A 80 -4.09 7.99 1.98
CA ILE A 80 -5.01 9.07 1.57
C ILE A 80 -5.79 8.61 0.34
N CYS A 81 -7.12 8.71 0.40
CA CYS A 81 -7.98 8.29 -0.71
C CYS A 81 -7.71 9.09 -2.00
N PRO A 82 -7.84 8.48 -3.20
CA PRO A 82 -7.62 9.17 -4.47
C PRO A 82 -8.49 10.42 -4.66
N PHE A 83 -9.71 10.41 -4.11
CA PHE A 83 -10.67 11.50 -4.15
C PHE A 83 -11.25 11.77 -2.76
N PRO A 84 -10.63 12.67 -1.96
CA PRO A 84 -11.19 13.11 -0.69
C PRO A 84 -12.52 13.83 -0.83
N LEU A 85 -13.36 13.71 0.19
CA LEU A 85 -14.69 14.33 0.26
C LEU A 85 -14.64 15.73 0.89
N ASP A 86 -13.75 15.93 1.87
CA ASP A 86 -13.57 17.17 2.61
C ASP A 86 -12.16 17.22 3.24
N ILE A 87 -11.73 18.39 3.73
CA ILE A 87 -10.41 18.63 4.34
C ILE A 87 -10.55 19.37 5.68
N GLU A 88 -9.87 18.89 6.72
CA GLU A 88 -9.71 19.63 7.98
C GLU A 88 -8.31 20.22 8.09
N VAL A 89 -8.19 21.46 8.59
CA VAL A 89 -6.91 22.17 8.76
C VAL A 89 -6.84 22.85 10.12
N LYS A 90 -5.68 22.77 10.77
CA LYS A 90 -5.33 23.42 12.06
C LYS A 90 -3.82 23.71 12.08
N THR A 91 -3.32 24.54 12.99
CA THR A 91 -1.86 24.72 13.15
C THR A 91 -1.19 23.47 13.73
N VAL A 92 0.14 23.38 13.70
CA VAL A 92 0.89 22.36 14.46
C VAL A 92 0.51 22.39 15.95
N ASP A 93 0.42 23.59 16.55
CA ASP A 93 -0.10 23.84 17.91
C ASP A 93 -1.61 23.56 18.12
N GLY A 94 -2.35 23.15 17.07
CA GLY A 94 -3.78 22.82 17.16
C GLY A 94 -4.77 24.00 17.11
N ASN A 95 -4.32 25.21 16.77
CA ASN A 95 -5.21 26.37 16.56
C ASN A 95 -6.01 26.24 15.25
N SER A 96 -7.23 26.77 15.22
CA SER A 96 -8.07 26.80 14.01
C SER A 96 -7.73 27.99 13.11
N LEU A 97 -7.94 27.87 11.79
CA LEU A 97 -7.74 28.96 10.80
C LEU A 97 -8.32 30.32 11.23
N SER A 98 -9.45 30.31 11.93
CA SER A 98 -10.14 31.52 12.42
C SER A 98 -9.42 32.28 13.54
N SER A 99 -8.48 31.67 14.26
CA SER A 99 -7.74 32.31 15.37
C SER A 99 -6.36 32.83 14.98
N THR A 100 -5.72 32.27 13.94
CA THR A 100 -4.42 32.74 13.41
C THR A 100 -4.56 34.11 12.71
N ARG A 101 -5.65 34.28 11.95
CA ARG A 101 -5.97 35.45 11.09
C ARG A 101 -5.16 35.54 9.79
N ASP A 102 -4.52 34.45 9.40
CA ASP A 102 -3.80 34.38 8.12
C ASP A 102 -4.77 34.40 6.94
N ILE A 103 -4.29 34.91 5.81
CA ILE A 103 -5.01 34.96 4.54
C ILE A 103 -4.68 33.66 3.79
N ILE A 104 -5.61 32.72 3.87
CA ILE A 104 -5.50 31.40 3.22
C ILE A 104 -5.84 31.54 1.73
N ALA A 105 -4.96 31.04 0.86
CA ALA A 105 -5.13 31.12 -0.58
C ALA A 105 -5.96 29.96 -1.14
N VAL A 106 -5.79 28.75 -0.59
CA VAL A 106 -6.58 27.54 -0.93
C VAL A 106 -6.83 26.70 0.32
N VAL A 107 -8.03 26.15 0.43
CA VAL A 107 -8.37 25.09 1.39
C VAL A 107 -9.53 24.27 0.80
N ASP A 108 -9.20 23.17 0.12
CA ASP A 108 -10.19 22.29 -0.51
C ASP A 108 -9.70 20.84 -0.66
N ALA A 109 -10.65 19.91 -0.76
CA ALA A 109 -10.41 18.47 -0.77
C ALA A 109 -9.79 17.91 -2.08
N THR A 110 -9.56 18.75 -3.09
CA THR A 110 -8.98 18.38 -4.40
C THR A 110 -7.59 18.97 -4.64
N THR A 111 -7.28 20.12 -4.01
CA THR A 111 -5.97 20.77 -4.04
C THR A 111 -5.14 20.46 -2.79
N GLY A 112 -5.76 20.40 -1.62
CA GLY A 112 -5.10 20.48 -0.32
C GLY A 112 -5.26 21.87 0.32
N PHE A 113 -4.23 22.33 1.01
CA PHE A 113 -4.18 23.65 1.66
C PHE A 113 -2.97 24.47 1.17
N ILE A 114 -3.16 25.79 1.03
CA ILE A 114 -2.11 26.75 0.69
C ILE A 114 -2.29 28.03 1.50
N CYS A 115 -1.28 28.37 2.30
CA CYS A 115 -1.02 29.71 2.80
C CYS A 115 0.24 30.27 2.11
N LYS A 116 0.28 31.56 1.78
CA LYS A 116 1.44 32.20 1.12
C LYS A 116 1.99 33.34 1.96
N ASN A 117 3.30 33.41 2.13
CA ASN A 117 3.95 34.46 2.92
C ASN A 117 3.70 35.86 2.34
N ASP A 118 3.71 36.01 1.01
CA ASP A 118 3.42 37.26 0.30
C ASP A 118 2.01 37.84 0.57
N ASP A 119 1.03 36.97 0.87
CA ASP A 119 -0.34 37.39 1.18
C ASP A 119 -0.49 37.85 2.66
N GLN A 120 0.50 37.59 3.53
CA GLN A 120 0.38 37.82 4.97
C GLN A 120 0.83 39.20 5.45
N LYS A 121 0.03 39.80 6.34
CA LYS A 121 0.36 41.07 7.01
C LYS A 121 1.44 40.92 8.10
N SER A 122 1.67 39.70 8.56
CA SER A 122 2.80 39.28 9.41
C SER A 122 4.10 39.12 8.63
N GLY A 123 4.02 38.89 7.32
CA GLY A 123 5.14 38.47 6.46
C GLY A 123 5.44 36.97 6.48
N THR A 124 4.80 36.20 7.37
CA THR A 124 4.87 34.74 7.42
C THR A 124 3.50 34.14 7.74
N CYS A 125 3.20 32.98 7.16
CA CYS A 125 2.10 32.11 7.59
C CYS A 125 2.36 31.51 8.97
N SER A 126 1.30 31.04 9.63
CA SER A 126 1.43 30.01 10.67
C SER A 126 1.82 28.66 10.05
N ASP A 127 2.28 27.74 10.88
CA ASP A 127 2.64 26.36 10.53
C ASP A 127 1.40 25.45 10.68
N TYR A 128 0.90 24.88 9.58
CA TYR A 128 -0.35 24.13 9.52
C TYR A 128 -0.17 22.63 9.27
N GLN A 129 -1.21 21.86 9.60
CA GLN A 129 -1.33 20.45 9.31
C GLN A 129 -2.74 20.16 8.79
N VAL A 130 -2.85 19.28 7.80
CA VAL A 130 -4.12 18.88 7.18
C VAL A 130 -4.49 17.45 7.51
N ARG A 131 -5.77 17.11 7.40
CA ARG A 131 -6.20 15.73 7.19
C ARG A 131 -7.39 15.67 6.25
N PHE A 132 -7.49 14.56 5.54
CA PHE A 132 -8.54 14.33 4.55
C PHE A 132 -9.66 13.48 5.14
N ILE A 133 -10.88 13.77 4.70
CA ILE A 133 -12.08 13.02 5.02
C ILE A 133 -12.39 12.15 3.81
N CYS A 134 -12.32 10.83 3.99
CA CYS A 134 -12.40 9.85 2.91
C CYS A 134 -13.70 9.04 2.96
N PRO A 135 -14.19 8.51 1.82
CA PRO A 135 -15.28 7.54 1.81
C PRO A 135 -14.92 6.35 2.69
N ILE A 136 -15.85 5.85 3.51
CA ILE A 136 -15.54 4.75 4.44
C ILE A 136 -15.03 3.50 3.72
N ASP A 137 -15.43 3.27 2.47
CA ASP A 137 -15.08 2.06 1.72
C ASP A 137 -13.58 2.02 1.37
N PHE A 138 -12.94 3.16 1.13
CA PHE A 138 -11.47 3.25 1.01
C PHE A 138 -10.78 2.75 2.30
N CYS A 139 -11.32 3.11 3.46
CA CYS A 139 -10.86 2.64 4.77
C CYS A 139 -11.44 1.27 5.18
N LYS A 140 -12.17 0.59 4.30
CA LYS A 140 -12.58 -0.82 4.41
C LYS A 140 -11.80 -1.72 3.44
N GLU A 141 -11.34 -1.19 2.31
CA GLU A 141 -10.55 -1.90 1.30
C GLU A 141 -9.09 -2.12 1.71
N HIS A 142 -8.44 -1.14 2.35
CA HIS A 142 -7.01 -1.22 2.71
C HIS A 142 -6.71 -1.97 4.02
N GLU A 143 -7.71 -2.61 4.61
CA GLU A 143 -7.59 -3.33 5.88
C GLU A 143 -8.37 -4.64 5.87
N CYS A 144 -7.76 -5.70 6.39
CA CYS A 144 -8.33 -7.03 6.47
C CYS A 144 -8.49 -7.51 7.92
N TRP A 145 -9.43 -8.42 8.16
CA TRP A 145 -9.52 -9.16 9.41
C TRP A 145 -8.76 -10.48 9.32
N THR A 146 -8.01 -10.84 10.37
CA THR A 146 -7.53 -12.21 10.55
C THR A 146 -8.72 -13.18 10.65
N PRO A 147 -8.50 -14.49 10.45
CA PRO A 147 -9.39 -15.50 11.02
C PRO A 147 -9.62 -15.25 12.52
N TRP A 148 -10.74 -15.75 13.04
CA TRP A 148 -10.90 -15.87 14.49
C TRP A 148 -9.88 -16.86 15.05
N LEU A 149 -9.20 -16.45 16.11
CA LEU A 149 -8.18 -17.20 16.83
C LEU A 149 -8.67 -17.44 18.26
N ASP A 150 -8.39 -18.65 18.75
CA ASP A 150 -8.74 -19.19 20.06
C ASP A 150 -7.41 -19.65 20.65
N GLY A 151 -6.97 -19.07 21.75
CA GLY A 151 -5.64 -19.21 22.34
C GLY A 151 -5.65 -20.07 23.60
N ASP A 152 -6.52 -19.73 24.52
CA ASP A 152 -6.73 -20.33 25.82
C ASP A 152 -8.15 -20.92 25.92
N ASN A 153 -8.56 -21.33 27.11
CA ASN A 153 -9.95 -21.68 27.49
C ASN A 153 -10.15 -21.14 28.92
N PRO A 154 -11.38 -20.81 29.40
CA PRO A 154 -11.68 -20.12 30.67
C PRO A 154 -11.33 -20.90 31.98
N SER A 155 -10.52 -21.95 31.87
CA SER A 155 -10.06 -22.82 32.95
C SER A 155 -9.03 -22.13 33.86
N GLY A 156 -9.08 -22.44 35.16
CA GLY A 156 -8.14 -21.87 36.12
C GLY A 156 -8.44 -20.41 36.45
N ALA A 157 -7.64 -19.47 35.92
CA ALA A 157 -7.60 -18.09 36.40
C ALA A 157 -8.51 -17.10 35.62
N GLY A 158 -8.97 -17.47 34.43
CA GLY A 158 -9.59 -16.57 33.47
C GLY A 158 -9.51 -17.16 32.08
N ASP A 159 -9.65 -16.32 31.07
CA ASP A 159 -9.53 -16.64 29.64
C ASP A 159 -8.57 -15.62 28.99
N TYR A 160 -7.47 -16.11 28.39
CA TYR A 160 -6.27 -15.30 28.09
C TYR A 160 -5.84 -15.32 26.62
N GLU A 161 -6.65 -14.71 25.76
CA GLU A 161 -6.40 -14.44 24.34
C GLU A 161 -5.31 -13.36 24.09
N THR A 162 -4.15 -13.55 24.71
CA THR A 162 -3.03 -12.60 24.64
C THR A 162 -2.29 -12.71 23.30
N ILE A 163 -1.95 -11.56 22.70
CA ILE A 163 -1.35 -11.51 21.35
C ILE A 163 0.01 -12.24 21.29
N SER A 164 0.78 -12.25 22.38
CA SER A 164 2.05 -12.98 22.44
C SER A 164 1.85 -14.51 22.44
N HIS A 165 0.80 -15.02 23.09
CA HIS A 165 0.45 -16.44 23.07
C HIS A 165 -0.11 -16.82 21.70
N LEU A 166 -1.01 -16.01 21.15
CA LEU A 166 -1.63 -16.24 19.84
C LEU A 166 -0.62 -16.21 18.69
N ARG A 167 0.37 -15.32 18.71
CA ARG A 167 1.48 -15.33 17.72
C ARG A 167 2.34 -16.60 17.80
N HIS A 168 2.41 -17.26 18.96
CA HIS A 168 3.13 -18.52 19.15
C HIS A 168 2.26 -19.74 18.78
N LYS A 169 0.97 -19.75 19.15
CA LYS A 169 -0.02 -20.80 18.79
C LYS A 169 -0.34 -20.78 17.29
N TYR A 170 -0.34 -19.60 16.66
CA TYR A 170 -0.65 -19.37 15.25
C TYR A 170 0.41 -18.50 14.54
N PRO A 171 1.61 -19.06 14.24
CA PRO A 171 2.66 -18.33 13.54
C PRO A 171 2.18 -17.71 12.23
N CYS A 172 2.58 -16.45 12.00
CA CYS A 172 2.23 -15.66 10.82
C CYS A 172 0.72 -15.49 10.53
N LYS A 173 -0.17 -15.69 11.52
CA LYS A 173 -1.63 -15.41 11.38
C LYS A 173 -2.08 -14.06 11.93
N ILE A 174 -1.16 -13.27 12.49
CA ILE A 174 -1.37 -11.90 12.97
C ILE A 174 -0.23 -11.04 12.43
N CYS A 175 -0.54 -9.88 11.86
CA CYS A 175 0.45 -8.90 11.40
C CYS A 175 1.37 -8.39 12.53
N ALA A 176 2.51 -7.80 12.17
CA ALA A 176 3.48 -7.25 13.11
C ALA A 176 2.90 -6.11 13.97
N THR A 177 2.04 -5.28 13.39
CA THR A 177 1.37 -4.14 14.03
C THR A 177 -0.13 -4.20 13.72
N PRO A 178 -0.97 -4.76 14.61
CA PRO A 178 -2.42 -4.80 14.40
C PRO A 178 -3.06 -3.46 14.71
N LEU A 179 -4.11 -3.12 13.95
CA LEU A 179 -4.78 -1.83 13.95
C LEU A 179 -6.00 -1.80 14.89
N GLN A 180 -6.68 -2.95 15.02
CA GLN A 180 -7.85 -3.13 15.87
C GLN A 180 -7.93 -4.57 16.37
N ILE A 181 -8.61 -4.81 17.48
CA ILE A 181 -9.03 -6.13 17.96
C ILE A 181 -10.56 -6.20 17.99
N GLU A 182 -11.12 -7.34 17.62
CA GLU A 182 -12.51 -7.72 17.87
C GLU A 182 -12.55 -9.00 18.73
N VAL A 183 -13.58 -9.11 19.56
CA VAL A 183 -13.74 -10.20 20.53
C VAL A 183 -15.18 -10.68 20.56
N GLU A 184 -15.37 -12.00 20.43
CA GLU A 184 -16.65 -12.68 20.65
C GLU A 184 -16.42 -13.98 21.40
N THR A 185 -17.46 -14.53 22.00
CA THR A 185 -17.43 -15.92 22.50
C THR A 185 -17.24 -16.91 21.35
N ILE A 186 -16.75 -18.13 21.61
CA ILE A 186 -16.65 -19.19 20.59
C ILE A 186 -17.99 -19.53 19.89
N HIS A 187 -19.10 -19.07 20.44
CA HIS A 187 -20.47 -19.22 19.91
C HIS A 187 -21.00 -17.99 19.15
N GLY A 188 -20.20 -16.92 18.98
CA GLY A 188 -20.58 -15.71 18.24
C GLY A 188 -21.42 -14.70 19.03
N PHE A 189 -21.53 -14.84 20.35
CA PHE A 189 -22.09 -13.78 21.20
C PHE A 189 -21.02 -12.73 21.53
N SER A 190 -21.38 -11.45 21.42
CA SER A 190 -20.52 -10.34 21.82
C SER A 190 -20.31 -10.28 23.34
N VAL A 191 -19.19 -9.70 23.76
CA VAL A 191 -18.85 -9.41 25.18
C VAL A 191 -20.01 -8.76 25.96
N ALA A 192 -20.74 -7.83 25.34
CA ALA A 192 -21.85 -7.14 26.00
C ALA A 192 -23.06 -8.06 26.31
N ALA A 193 -23.15 -9.23 25.68
CA ALA A 193 -24.25 -10.19 25.84
C ALA A 193 -23.98 -11.26 26.91
N THR A 194 -22.72 -11.51 27.28
CA THR A 194 -22.34 -12.42 28.38
C THR A 194 -22.57 -11.76 29.74
N GLY A 195 -22.25 -10.47 29.84
CA GLY A 195 -22.27 -9.70 31.08
C GLY A 195 -20.98 -9.82 31.90
N ASP A 196 -19.92 -10.33 31.29
CA ASP A 196 -18.60 -10.50 31.89
C ASP A 196 -17.90 -9.13 32.08
N VAL A 197 -17.08 -9.04 33.12
CA VAL A 197 -16.19 -7.91 33.37
C VAL A 197 -14.86 -8.18 32.68
N ILE A 198 -14.60 -7.49 31.57
CA ILE A 198 -13.37 -7.64 30.80
C ILE A 198 -12.25 -6.82 31.44
N HIS A 199 -11.06 -7.41 31.52
CA HIS A 199 -9.89 -6.80 32.14
C HIS A 199 -9.10 -5.98 31.10
N VAL A 200 -8.85 -6.56 29.92
CA VAL A 200 -8.14 -5.94 28.78
C VAL A 200 -8.75 -6.40 27.46
N ALA A 201 -8.78 -5.52 26.46
CA ALA A 201 -9.16 -5.80 25.08
C ALA A 201 -8.50 -4.77 24.13
N ASP A 202 -7.24 -4.98 23.78
CA ASP A 202 -6.46 -4.09 22.91
C ASP A 202 -5.47 -4.84 21.99
N VAL A 203 -4.79 -4.13 21.10
CA VAL A 203 -3.85 -4.71 20.10
C VAL A 203 -2.43 -4.94 20.64
N GLU A 204 -2.09 -4.37 21.79
CA GLU A 204 -0.75 -4.49 22.40
C GLU A 204 -0.67 -5.74 23.29
N THR A 205 -1.77 -6.03 23.98
CA THR A 205 -1.93 -7.13 24.94
C THR A 205 -2.69 -8.31 24.34
N GLY A 206 -3.70 -8.05 23.50
CA GLY A 206 -4.76 -9.00 23.16
C GLY A 206 -6.00 -8.82 24.05
N PHE A 207 -6.67 -9.90 24.40
CA PHE A 207 -7.83 -9.90 25.30
C PHE A 207 -7.54 -10.71 26.58
N ILE A 208 -8.10 -10.24 27.71
CA ILE A 208 -8.05 -10.90 29.01
C ILE A 208 -9.40 -10.75 29.71
N CYS A 209 -10.01 -11.88 30.04
CA CYS A 209 -11.06 -11.97 31.07
C CYS A 209 -10.49 -12.69 32.30
N GLN A 210 -10.79 -12.23 33.52
CA GLN A 210 -10.30 -12.87 34.76
C GLN A 210 -11.46 -13.46 35.56
N ASN A 211 -11.35 -14.72 35.99
CA ASN A 211 -12.39 -15.42 36.78
C ASN A 211 -12.66 -14.71 38.12
N TYR A 212 -11.67 -13.99 38.66
CA TYR A 212 -11.79 -13.20 39.89
C TYR A 212 -12.78 -12.01 39.76
N ASP A 213 -12.85 -11.39 38.58
CA ASP A 213 -13.71 -10.22 38.34
C ASP A 213 -15.18 -10.62 38.06
N GLN A 214 -15.45 -11.92 37.82
CA GLN A 214 -16.77 -12.40 37.40
C GLN A 214 -17.71 -12.68 38.57
N LYS A 215 -18.86 -11.98 38.59
CA LYS A 215 -19.93 -12.18 39.59
C LYS A 215 -20.53 -13.59 39.63
N HIS A 216 -20.38 -14.34 38.54
CA HIS A 216 -20.83 -15.73 38.41
C HIS A 216 -19.69 -16.76 38.48
N GLY A 217 -18.44 -16.33 38.72
CA GLY A 217 -17.32 -17.17 39.15
C GLY A 217 -16.38 -17.72 38.07
N SER A 218 -16.72 -17.56 36.78
CA SER A 218 -15.88 -17.94 35.65
C SER A 218 -16.19 -17.05 34.44
N CYS A 219 -15.20 -16.76 33.60
CA CYS A 219 -15.41 -16.14 32.31
C CYS A 219 -16.17 -17.05 31.35
N SER A 220 -16.79 -16.44 30.34
CA SER A 220 -17.15 -17.12 29.10
C SER A 220 -15.88 -17.51 28.31
N ASP A 221 -16.07 -18.34 27.28
CA ASP A 221 -15.01 -18.88 26.41
C ASP A 221 -14.92 -18.01 25.14
N TYR A 222 -13.81 -17.27 24.95
CA TYR A 222 -13.66 -16.24 23.93
C TYR A 222 -12.68 -16.58 22.81
N ARG A 223 -12.87 -15.90 21.68
CA ARG A 223 -11.96 -15.86 20.55
C ARG A 223 -11.80 -14.44 20.04
N VAL A 224 -10.63 -14.14 19.51
CA VAL A 224 -10.28 -12.81 19.01
C VAL A 224 -9.94 -12.82 17.53
N ARG A 225 -10.10 -11.67 16.88
CA ARG A 225 -9.49 -11.42 15.57
C ARG A 225 -8.89 -10.02 15.55
N PHE A 226 -7.86 -9.87 14.73
CA PHE A 226 -7.13 -8.61 14.60
C PHE A 226 -7.38 -8.00 13.22
N ARG A 227 -7.45 -6.67 13.16
CA ARG A 227 -7.46 -5.93 11.89
C ARG A 227 -6.03 -5.59 11.52
N CYS A 228 -5.66 -5.86 10.27
CA CYS A 228 -4.32 -5.73 9.74
C CYS A 228 -4.35 -4.95 8.41
N PRO A 229 -3.24 -4.33 7.97
CA PRO A 229 -3.12 -3.77 6.63
C PRO A 229 -3.41 -4.83 5.55
N LEU A 230 -3.99 -4.43 4.41
CA LEU A 230 -4.37 -5.34 3.32
C LEU A 230 -3.21 -6.24 2.88
N ASP A 231 -2.00 -5.68 2.75
CA ASP A 231 -0.76 -6.36 2.36
C ASP A 231 -0.37 -7.54 3.28
N PHE A 232 -0.97 -7.67 4.46
CA PHE A 232 -0.79 -8.83 5.32
C PHE A 232 -1.70 -10.02 4.93
N CYS A 233 -2.93 -9.76 4.47
CA CYS A 233 -3.89 -10.81 4.09
C CYS A 233 -3.89 -11.11 2.59
N ASN A 234 -3.69 -10.09 1.77
CA ASN A 234 -3.42 -10.17 0.34
C ASN A 234 -1.97 -9.70 0.09
N PRO A 235 -0.93 -10.36 0.62
CA PRO A 235 0.43 -10.02 0.26
C PRO A 235 0.62 -10.22 -1.25
N PRO A 236 1.38 -9.34 -1.93
CA PRO A 236 1.61 -9.44 -3.36
C PRO A 236 2.19 -10.82 -3.70
N GLU A 237 1.64 -11.43 -4.75
CA GLU A 237 1.86 -12.85 -5.01
C GLU A 237 3.30 -13.17 -5.42
N CYS A 238 4.13 -13.53 -4.44
CA CYS A 238 5.49 -13.99 -4.66
C CYS A 238 5.50 -15.40 -5.29
N TRP A 239 5.36 -15.44 -6.61
CA TRP A 239 5.60 -16.63 -7.43
C TRP A 239 7.00 -16.56 -8.07
N THR A 240 7.59 -17.73 -8.33
CA THR A 240 8.71 -17.84 -9.28
C THR A 240 8.27 -17.49 -10.71
N VAL A 241 9.24 -17.39 -11.62
CA VAL A 241 8.98 -17.60 -13.05
C VAL A 241 8.38 -18.99 -13.29
N TRP A 242 7.87 -19.23 -14.50
CA TRP A 242 7.55 -20.57 -14.96
C TRP A 242 8.84 -21.30 -15.36
N PHE A 243 8.95 -22.55 -14.93
CA PHE A 243 10.01 -23.49 -15.27
C PHE A 243 9.45 -24.59 -16.18
N ASP A 244 10.34 -25.10 -17.02
CA ASP A 244 10.10 -26.01 -18.13
C ASP A 244 11.44 -26.74 -18.29
N VAL A 245 11.57 -27.93 -17.69
CA VAL A 245 12.82 -28.70 -17.57
C VAL A 245 12.79 -30.07 -18.25
N ASP A 246 11.63 -30.51 -18.72
CA ASP A 246 11.37 -31.81 -19.34
C ASP A 246 10.32 -31.65 -20.47
N ASP A 247 10.62 -32.07 -21.71
CA ASP A 247 9.63 -32.14 -22.80
C ASP A 247 8.97 -33.56 -22.79
N PRO A 248 7.66 -33.71 -23.07
CA PRO A 248 6.94 -34.97 -22.86
C PRO A 248 7.36 -36.11 -23.79
N ASP A 249 7.70 -37.27 -23.19
CA ASP A 249 8.43 -38.34 -23.86
C ASP A 249 7.66 -39.69 -23.91
N ASN A 250 8.33 -40.85 -23.83
CA ASN A 250 7.72 -42.18 -23.67
C ASN A 250 7.32 -42.53 -22.23
N GLU A 251 7.92 -41.95 -21.21
CA GLU A 251 7.59 -42.22 -19.81
C GLU A 251 6.55 -41.24 -19.24
N GLY A 252 6.59 -39.97 -19.64
CA GLY A 252 5.71 -38.93 -19.10
C GLY A 252 6.24 -37.53 -19.37
N ASP A 253 6.06 -36.66 -18.37
CA ASP A 253 6.43 -35.24 -18.36
C ASP A 253 6.79 -34.87 -16.91
N PHE A 254 8.07 -34.54 -16.64
CA PHE A 254 8.68 -34.61 -15.31
C PHE A 254 9.37 -33.30 -14.87
N GLU A 255 8.56 -32.32 -14.50
CA GLU A 255 8.95 -31.04 -13.88
C GLU A 255 9.42 -31.21 -12.42
N GLU A 256 10.51 -31.96 -12.24
CA GLU A 256 11.12 -32.27 -10.95
C GLU A 256 11.85 -31.07 -10.36
N ILE A 257 11.57 -30.76 -9.08
CA ILE A 257 12.17 -29.64 -8.35
C ILE A 257 13.70 -29.74 -8.26
N SER A 258 14.25 -30.95 -8.31
CA SER A 258 15.70 -31.24 -8.36
C SER A 258 16.34 -30.70 -9.64
N LYS A 259 15.76 -31.01 -10.82
CA LYS A 259 16.18 -30.48 -12.13
C LYS A 259 16.07 -28.96 -12.16
N ILE A 260 15.00 -28.40 -11.59
CA ILE A 260 14.77 -26.95 -11.51
C ILE A 260 15.85 -26.28 -10.65
N TRP A 261 16.23 -26.86 -9.52
CA TRP A 261 17.35 -26.35 -8.70
C TRP A 261 18.71 -26.43 -9.40
N GLU A 262 18.96 -27.46 -10.22
CA GLU A 262 20.21 -27.60 -10.97
C GLU A 262 20.30 -26.62 -12.15
N GLN A 263 19.18 -26.30 -12.81
CA GLN A 263 19.14 -25.38 -13.96
C GLN A 263 18.95 -23.91 -13.57
N PHE A 264 18.13 -23.61 -12.55
CA PHE A 264 17.72 -22.25 -12.16
C PHE A 264 18.00 -21.91 -10.68
N PRO A 265 19.23 -22.11 -10.17
CA PRO A 265 19.56 -22.04 -8.73
C PRO A 265 19.38 -20.67 -8.06
N SER A 266 19.13 -19.61 -8.83
CA SER A 266 18.86 -18.24 -8.34
C SER A 266 17.41 -17.78 -8.51
N GLU A 267 16.59 -18.53 -9.25
CA GLU A 267 15.21 -18.17 -9.59
C GLU A 267 14.18 -19.01 -8.82
N MET A 268 14.66 -20.06 -8.13
CA MET A 268 13.89 -20.91 -7.22
C MET A 268 14.16 -20.54 -5.75
N CYS A 269 13.18 -20.78 -4.87
CA CYS A 269 13.23 -20.40 -3.46
C CYS A 269 13.34 -21.61 -2.52
N ASN A 270 14.14 -21.49 -1.45
CA ASN A 270 14.51 -22.60 -0.55
C ASN A 270 13.35 -23.34 0.15
N MET A 271 12.16 -22.75 0.23
CA MET A 271 10.98 -23.33 0.89
C MET A 271 9.69 -22.89 0.16
N PRO A 272 9.36 -23.50 -1.00
CA PRO A 272 8.12 -23.20 -1.68
C PRO A 272 6.92 -23.69 -0.85
N THR A 273 5.82 -22.94 -0.92
CA THR A 273 4.61 -23.12 -0.10
C THR A 273 3.38 -23.55 -0.89
N SER A 274 3.45 -23.48 -2.23
CA SER A 274 2.49 -24.06 -3.17
C SER A 274 3.19 -24.28 -4.51
N ILE A 275 2.64 -25.15 -5.35
CA ILE A 275 3.00 -25.32 -6.76
C ILE A 275 1.77 -25.02 -7.62
N GLU A 276 1.98 -24.40 -8.78
CA GLU A 276 1.00 -24.27 -9.85
C GLU A 276 1.58 -24.87 -11.13
N ALA A 277 0.77 -25.60 -11.88
CA ALA A 277 1.15 -26.21 -13.15
C ALA A 277 0.12 -25.86 -14.23
N ARG A 278 0.60 -25.66 -15.45
CA ARG A 278 -0.23 -25.46 -16.65
C ARG A 278 0.51 -26.04 -17.86
N THR A 279 -0.17 -26.27 -18.98
CA THR A 279 0.57 -26.64 -20.19
C THR A 279 1.43 -25.48 -20.69
N LYS A 280 2.50 -25.77 -21.43
CA LYS A 280 3.36 -24.79 -22.14
C LYS A 280 2.59 -23.85 -23.09
N CYS A 281 1.32 -24.17 -23.39
CA CYS A 281 0.38 -23.34 -24.17
C CYS A 281 -0.71 -22.63 -23.33
N GLY A 282 -0.60 -22.64 -22.01
CA GLY A 282 -1.44 -21.89 -21.06
C GLY A 282 -2.75 -22.56 -20.62
N ALA A 283 -2.95 -23.86 -20.88
CA ALA A 283 -4.16 -24.57 -20.47
C ALA A 283 -4.01 -25.13 -19.04
N SER A 284 -5.09 -25.12 -18.24
CA SER A 284 -5.04 -25.69 -16.88
C SER A 284 -5.02 -27.22 -16.91
N VAL A 285 -4.40 -27.84 -15.90
CA VAL A 285 -4.35 -29.31 -15.71
C VAL A 285 -5.74 -29.94 -15.84
N ASP A 286 -6.75 -29.39 -15.15
CA ASP A 286 -8.14 -29.89 -15.21
C ASP A 286 -8.73 -29.91 -16.63
N SER A 287 -8.27 -29.00 -17.50
CA SER A 287 -8.77 -28.87 -18.88
C SER A 287 -8.13 -29.83 -19.87
N THR A 288 -6.93 -30.37 -19.57
CA THR A 288 -6.34 -31.44 -20.38
C THR A 288 -7.01 -32.78 -20.07
N GLY A 289 -7.32 -33.02 -18.79
CA GLY A 289 -7.76 -34.32 -18.28
C GLY A 289 -6.63 -35.37 -18.30
N ASP A 290 -5.38 -34.97 -18.06
CA ASP A 290 -4.24 -35.88 -17.88
C ASP A 290 -4.24 -36.50 -16.47
N VAL A 291 -3.51 -37.61 -16.30
CA VAL A 291 -3.37 -38.29 -15.00
C VAL A 291 -2.09 -37.83 -14.32
N ILE A 292 -2.22 -36.81 -13.48
CA ILE A 292 -1.09 -36.28 -12.70
C ILE A 292 -0.79 -37.24 -11.56
N TYR A 293 0.49 -37.64 -11.45
CA TYR A 293 0.96 -38.60 -10.46
C TYR A 293 1.40 -37.91 -9.17
N ILE A 294 2.12 -36.78 -9.30
CA ILE A 294 2.59 -35.94 -8.20
C ILE A 294 2.46 -34.46 -8.62
N ALA A 295 2.08 -33.60 -7.66
CA ALA A 295 2.06 -32.14 -7.80
C ALA A 295 2.24 -31.53 -6.40
N ASP A 296 3.49 -31.41 -5.94
CA ASP A 296 3.82 -30.92 -4.61
C ASP A 296 5.13 -30.10 -4.55
N THR A 297 5.39 -29.52 -3.39
CA THR A 297 6.52 -28.62 -3.11
C THR A 297 7.82 -29.33 -2.71
N GLU A 298 7.82 -30.66 -2.59
CA GLU A 298 9.01 -31.47 -2.24
C GLU A 298 9.58 -32.23 -3.45
N THR A 299 8.75 -32.50 -4.46
CA THR A 299 9.05 -33.27 -5.66
C THR A 299 8.97 -32.42 -6.93
N GLY A 300 8.05 -31.45 -6.99
CA GLY A 300 7.65 -30.78 -8.23
C GLY A 300 6.36 -31.36 -8.82
N PHE A 301 6.25 -31.41 -10.14
CA PHE A 301 5.09 -31.93 -10.86
C PHE A 301 5.51 -33.09 -11.77
N ILE A 302 4.71 -34.15 -11.79
CA ILE A 302 4.96 -35.34 -12.61
C ILE A 302 3.64 -35.81 -13.21
N CYS A 303 3.52 -35.71 -14.53
CA CYS A 303 2.55 -36.48 -15.30
C CYS A 303 3.21 -37.78 -15.80
N LYS A 304 2.44 -38.89 -15.85
CA LYS A 304 2.93 -40.17 -16.40
C LYS A 304 2.05 -40.65 -17.53
N ASN A 305 2.68 -41.15 -18.59
CA ASN A 305 1.98 -41.75 -19.71
C ASN A 305 1.19 -43.00 -19.25
N SER A 306 0.06 -43.23 -19.92
CA SER A 306 -0.83 -44.37 -19.69
C SER A 306 -1.15 -45.06 -21.03
N ASP A 307 -1.67 -46.29 -20.97
CA ASP A 307 -2.05 -47.06 -22.17
C ASP A 307 -3.10 -46.36 -23.05
N GLU A 308 -3.93 -45.49 -22.46
CA GLU A 308 -5.02 -44.77 -23.15
C GLU A 308 -4.65 -43.32 -23.52
N LYS A 309 -3.68 -42.71 -22.82
CA LYS A 309 -3.36 -41.29 -22.96
C LYS A 309 -1.90 -40.96 -22.62
N ARG A 310 -1.30 -40.08 -23.42
CA ARG A 310 0.01 -39.47 -23.16
C ARG A 310 -0.17 -38.11 -22.48
N CYS A 311 0.83 -37.68 -21.72
CA CYS A 311 0.87 -36.37 -21.09
C CYS A 311 0.89 -35.23 -22.11
N SER A 312 0.29 -34.11 -21.73
CA SER A 312 0.61 -32.81 -22.31
C SER A 312 2.00 -32.35 -21.84
N ASP A 313 2.48 -31.30 -22.49
CA ASP A 313 3.71 -30.56 -22.23
C ASP A 313 3.45 -29.49 -21.15
N TYR A 314 4.04 -29.60 -19.94
CA TYR A 314 3.76 -28.72 -18.79
C TYR A 314 4.91 -27.81 -18.37
N GLU A 315 4.54 -26.62 -17.89
CA GLU A 315 5.43 -25.70 -17.16
C GLU A 315 4.87 -25.49 -15.73
N VAL A 316 5.78 -25.30 -14.76
CA VAL A 316 5.44 -25.13 -13.32
C VAL A 316 5.96 -23.83 -12.74
N ARG A 317 5.29 -23.31 -11.72
CA ARG A 317 5.83 -22.25 -10.86
C ARG A 317 5.50 -22.49 -9.39
N PHE A 318 6.29 -21.91 -8.49
CA PHE A 318 6.18 -22.14 -7.06
C PHE A 318 5.87 -20.85 -6.30
N LYS A 319 5.00 -20.93 -5.29
CA LYS A 319 4.66 -19.80 -4.41
C LYS A 319 5.66 -19.73 -3.27
N CYS A 320 6.45 -18.67 -3.23
CA CYS A 320 7.59 -18.51 -2.34
C CYS A 320 7.26 -17.69 -1.09
N PRO A 321 8.07 -17.80 -0.03
CA PRO A 321 8.01 -16.88 1.10
C PRO A 321 8.27 -15.46 0.59
N LEU A 322 7.59 -14.45 1.15
CA LEU A 322 7.69 -13.06 0.66
C LEU A 322 9.13 -12.53 0.66
N THR A 323 9.98 -13.00 1.58
CA THR A 323 11.42 -12.68 1.65
C THR A 323 12.25 -13.16 0.45
N PHE A 324 11.66 -13.92 -0.49
CA PHE A 324 12.28 -14.26 -1.77
C PHE A 324 12.10 -13.14 -2.81
N CYS A 325 10.87 -12.66 -3.03
CA CYS A 325 10.58 -11.58 -3.97
C CYS A 325 10.79 -10.17 -3.37
N TYR A 326 10.67 -10.08 -2.04
CA TYR A 326 10.79 -8.88 -1.22
C TYR A 326 11.76 -9.17 -0.05
N PRO A 327 13.05 -9.45 -0.33
CA PRO A 327 14.04 -9.63 0.73
C PRO A 327 14.18 -8.35 1.56
N ASP A 328 14.40 -8.47 2.87
CA ASP A 328 14.63 -7.31 3.75
C ASP A 328 15.75 -6.43 3.18
N VAL A 329 15.46 -5.17 2.85
CA VAL A 329 16.40 -4.30 2.12
C VAL A 329 17.23 -3.44 3.07
N CYS A 330 18.49 -3.82 3.25
CA CYS A 330 19.50 -3.05 3.97
C CYS A 330 20.22 -2.11 2.99
N TYR A 331 19.88 -0.82 3.05
CA TYR A 331 20.49 0.20 2.19
C TYR A 331 21.93 0.55 2.58
N THR A 332 22.77 0.79 1.57
CA THR A 332 24.07 1.43 1.76
C THR A 332 23.92 2.89 2.25
N PRO A 333 25.00 3.50 2.76
CA PRO A 333 25.12 4.96 2.74
C PRO A 333 24.92 5.53 1.33
N TRP A 334 24.57 6.81 1.25
CA TRP A 334 24.50 7.55 -0.01
C TRP A 334 25.88 7.72 -0.65
N PHE A 335 25.92 7.68 -1.98
CA PHE A 335 27.07 7.93 -2.82
C PHE A 335 26.76 9.02 -3.83
N ASN A 336 27.66 9.99 -3.91
CA ASN A 336 27.82 10.99 -4.96
C ASN A 336 29.30 10.90 -5.34
N HIS A 337 29.58 10.67 -6.61
CA HIS A 337 30.88 10.41 -7.19
C HIS A 337 31.13 11.35 -8.37
N ASP A 338 30.14 11.58 -9.22
CA ASP A 338 30.22 12.55 -10.32
C ASP A 338 29.48 13.86 -9.96
N ASP A 339 29.48 14.82 -10.88
CA ASP A 339 28.63 16.01 -10.80
C ASP A 339 28.16 16.44 -12.21
N PRO A 340 27.03 17.19 -12.37
CA PRO A 340 26.34 17.36 -13.66
C PRO A 340 27.08 18.21 -14.73
N ARG A 341 28.39 18.45 -14.56
CA ARG A 341 29.24 19.16 -15.52
C ARG A 341 29.62 18.24 -16.68
N GLY A 342 29.59 18.78 -17.90
CA GLY A 342 29.91 18.02 -19.10
C GLY A 342 28.67 17.35 -19.68
N THR A 343 28.67 16.02 -19.79
CA THR A 343 27.66 15.27 -20.57
C THR A 343 26.45 14.81 -19.77
N GLY A 344 26.47 14.89 -18.44
CA GLY A 344 25.44 14.35 -17.56
C GLY A 344 25.94 14.20 -16.13
N ASP A 345 25.28 13.33 -15.37
CA ASP A 345 25.65 12.90 -14.02
C ASP A 345 25.53 11.37 -13.93
N TYR A 346 26.51 10.67 -13.33
CA TYR A 346 26.80 9.25 -13.61
C TYR A 346 27.21 8.41 -12.38
N GLU A 347 26.26 8.20 -11.46
CA GLU A 347 26.39 7.30 -10.31
C GLU A 347 26.34 5.79 -10.67
N LEU A 348 27.27 5.35 -11.52
CA LEU A 348 27.36 3.97 -12.00
C LEU A 348 27.94 3.03 -10.94
N LEU A 349 27.28 1.88 -10.73
CA LEU A 349 27.67 0.86 -9.77
C LEU A 349 29.08 0.30 -10.07
N SER A 350 29.46 0.22 -11.35
CA SER A 350 30.79 -0.17 -11.80
C SER A 350 31.92 0.76 -11.32
N HIS A 351 31.63 2.06 -11.13
CA HIS A 351 32.59 3.05 -10.61
C HIS A 351 32.62 3.10 -9.08
N LEU A 352 31.49 2.76 -8.44
CA LEU A 352 31.29 2.81 -6.99
C LEU A 352 31.78 1.54 -6.28
N ARG A 353 31.44 0.35 -6.79
CA ARG A 353 31.75 -0.97 -6.19
C ARG A 353 33.24 -1.17 -5.85
N PRO A 354 34.22 -0.78 -6.69
CA PRO A 354 35.65 -0.95 -6.35
C PRO A 354 36.15 -0.12 -5.15
N LYS A 355 35.33 0.82 -4.65
CA LYS A 355 35.71 1.81 -3.61
C LYS A 355 34.83 1.73 -2.35
N LYS A 356 33.78 0.91 -2.35
CA LYS A 356 32.68 0.96 -1.36
C LYS A 356 32.20 -0.46 -1.01
N HIS A 357 31.69 -0.64 0.21
CA HIS A 357 31.01 -1.88 0.61
C HIS A 357 29.58 -1.89 0.06
N ILE A 358 29.44 -2.32 -1.20
CA ILE A 358 28.17 -2.61 -1.87
C ILE A 358 28.14 -4.12 -2.15
N CYS A 359 26.98 -4.75 -2.02
CA CYS A 359 26.81 -6.17 -2.34
C CYS A 359 27.03 -6.48 -3.83
N ASP A 360 27.30 -7.75 -4.13
CA ASP A 360 27.52 -8.25 -5.51
C ASP A 360 26.23 -8.20 -6.35
N TYR A 361 25.06 -8.34 -5.71
CA TYR A 361 23.74 -8.24 -6.31
C TYR A 361 22.84 -7.33 -5.45
N PRO A 362 22.80 -6.01 -5.72
CA PRO A 362 21.78 -5.14 -5.14
C PRO A 362 20.42 -5.42 -5.76
N VAL A 363 19.38 -5.29 -4.95
CA VAL A 363 17.98 -5.56 -5.30
C VAL A 363 17.15 -4.29 -5.48
N ASP A 364 17.64 -3.15 -5.01
CA ASP A 364 17.02 -1.83 -5.21
C ASP A 364 18.08 -0.73 -5.44
N ILE A 365 17.66 0.39 -6.05
CA ILE A 365 18.40 1.65 -6.08
C ILE A 365 17.47 2.83 -5.82
N GLN A 366 17.82 3.62 -4.80
CA GLN A 366 17.19 4.92 -4.57
C GLN A 366 18.08 6.02 -5.12
N VAL A 367 17.49 6.95 -5.87
CA VAL A 367 18.16 8.09 -6.48
C VAL A 367 17.46 9.36 -6.04
N VAL A 368 18.22 10.30 -5.47
CA VAL A 368 17.73 11.60 -5.02
C VAL A 368 18.73 12.69 -5.42
N THR A 369 18.28 13.94 -5.50
CA THR A 369 19.18 15.09 -5.67
C THR A 369 20.17 15.21 -4.50
N ALA A 370 21.39 15.64 -4.79
CA ALA A 370 22.49 15.69 -3.84
C ALA A 370 22.25 16.69 -2.71
N TYR A 371 21.58 17.81 -2.99
CA TYR A 371 21.47 18.98 -2.13
C TYR A 371 20.31 18.93 -1.12
N ASP A 372 19.11 18.49 -1.52
CA ASP A 372 17.89 18.46 -0.69
C ASP A 372 17.26 17.06 -0.51
N ASN A 373 17.75 16.04 -1.23
CA ASN A 373 17.21 14.67 -1.26
C ASN A 373 15.84 14.54 -1.98
N TYR A 374 15.46 15.49 -2.83
CA TYR A 374 14.27 15.38 -3.67
C TYR A 374 14.37 14.15 -4.60
N PRO A 375 13.39 13.22 -4.62
CA PRO A 375 13.56 11.96 -5.34
C PRO A 375 13.52 12.13 -6.85
N PHE A 376 14.37 11.38 -7.56
CA PHE A 376 14.55 11.48 -9.00
C PHE A 376 13.21 11.44 -9.78
N SER A 377 12.29 10.55 -9.38
CA SER A 377 10.98 10.36 -10.02
C SER A 377 10.11 11.61 -10.12
N TYR A 378 10.29 12.60 -9.23
CA TYR A 378 9.52 13.85 -9.23
C TYR A 378 10.24 15.00 -9.95
N THR A 379 11.54 14.86 -10.26
CA THR A 379 12.35 15.93 -10.90
C THR A 379 11.95 16.26 -12.33
N GLY A 380 11.13 15.41 -12.98
CA GLY A 380 10.78 15.53 -14.39
C GLY A 380 11.92 15.27 -15.37
N GLN A 381 13.09 14.84 -14.87
CA GLN A 381 14.25 14.49 -15.69
C GLN A 381 14.16 13.05 -16.20
N ILE A 382 14.77 12.79 -17.35
CA ILE A 382 14.71 11.50 -18.04
C ILE A 382 15.99 10.71 -17.72
N PRO A 383 15.90 9.51 -17.13
CA PRO A 383 17.07 8.70 -16.82
C PRO A 383 17.55 7.99 -18.08
N TYR A 384 18.86 7.92 -18.27
CA TYR A 384 19.48 7.00 -19.23
C TYR A 384 19.68 5.62 -18.63
N ILE A 385 20.03 5.56 -17.34
CA ILE A 385 20.10 4.33 -16.53
C ILE A 385 19.45 4.61 -15.17
N TYR A 386 18.57 3.71 -14.73
CA TYR A 386 18.02 3.65 -13.38
C TYR A 386 17.87 2.17 -13.02
N SER A 387 18.89 1.58 -12.38
CA SER A 387 19.00 0.12 -12.24
C SER A 387 19.82 -0.28 -11.01
N ALA A 388 19.31 -1.21 -10.20
CA ALA A 388 20.01 -1.73 -9.04
C ALA A 388 21.34 -2.45 -9.39
N THR A 389 21.45 -2.98 -10.60
CA THR A 389 22.61 -3.75 -11.08
C THR A 389 23.61 -2.93 -11.91
N GLU A 390 23.24 -1.73 -12.36
CA GLU A 390 24.10 -0.86 -13.18
C GLU A 390 24.39 0.51 -12.53
N GLY A 391 23.52 1.00 -11.65
CA GLY A 391 23.58 2.31 -11.03
C GLY A 391 22.56 3.29 -11.61
N PHE A 392 22.93 4.57 -11.61
CA PHE A 392 22.12 5.65 -12.20
C PHE A 392 22.95 6.47 -13.19
N ALA A 393 22.28 6.98 -14.23
CA ALA A 393 22.84 7.99 -15.12
C ALA A 393 21.74 8.92 -15.65
N CYS A 394 21.94 10.22 -15.47
CA CYS A 394 21.24 11.26 -16.23
C CYS A 394 22.19 11.78 -17.32
N ARG A 395 21.71 11.97 -18.55
CA ARG A 395 22.49 12.62 -19.61
C ARG A 395 21.88 13.96 -19.99
N ASN A 396 22.73 14.98 -20.13
CA ASN A 396 22.35 16.34 -20.54
C ASN A 396 21.74 16.39 -21.94
N GLU A 397 21.94 15.36 -22.79
CA GLU A 397 21.33 15.26 -24.12
C GLU A 397 19.90 14.69 -24.12
N ASP A 398 19.49 13.98 -23.06
CA ASP A 398 18.13 13.42 -22.93
C ASP A 398 17.14 14.42 -22.31
N GLN A 399 17.62 15.56 -21.79
CA GLN A 399 16.81 16.51 -21.02
C GLN A 399 16.18 17.59 -21.91
N ASN A 400 14.89 17.88 -21.67
CA ASN A 400 14.15 18.90 -22.42
C ASN A 400 14.55 20.34 -22.02
N ASN A 401 15.63 20.86 -22.60
CA ASN A 401 16.21 22.20 -22.37
C ASN A 401 16.77 22.49 -20.95
N HIS A 402 16.83 21.50 -20.08
CA HIS A 402 17.49 21.58 -18.78
C HIS A 402 18.82 20.82 -18.80
N ARG A 403 19.69 21.04 -17.81
CA ARG A 403 20.78 20.11 -17.49
C ARG A 403 20.31 19.14 -16.41
N CYS A 404 20.98 18.00 -16.33
CA CYS A 404 20.90 17.12 -15.18
C CYS A 404 21.08 17.91 -13.87
N TYR A 405 20.27 17.60 -12.87
CA TYR A 405 20.59 17.98 -11.51
C TYR A 405 21.77 17.16 -10.98
N ASP A 406 22.31 17.58 -9.84
CA ASP A 406 23.34 16.85 -9.10
C ASP A 406 22.62 15.79 -8.25
N TYR A 407 22.92 14.50 -8.45
CA TYR A 407 22.24 13.37 -7.82
C TYR A 407 23.17 12.54 -6.93
N LYS A 408 22.55 11.69 -6.12
CA LYS A 408 23.22 10.70 -5.27
C LYS A 408 22.37 9.44 -5.17
N VAL A 409 23.04 8.30 -5.05
CA VAL A 409 22.41 6.98 -5.02
C VAL A 409 22.69 6.23 -3.72
N ARG A 410 21.77 5.36 -3.32
CA ARG A 410 22.08 4.28 -2.39
C ARG A 410 21.49 2.97 -2.90
N PHE A 411 22.23 1.90 -2.69
CA PHE A 411 21.87 0.57 -3.18
C PHE A 411 21.20 -0.21 -2.06
N GLY A 412 20.05 -0.79 -2.35
CA GLY A 412 19.40 -1.76 -1.49
C GLY A 412 20.08 -3.12 -1.63
N CYS A 413 20.67 -3.62 -0.56
CA CYS A 413 21.23 -4.97 -0.51
C CYS A 413 20.33 -5.86 0.36
N PRO A 414 20.18 -7.17 0.06
CA PRO A 414 19.55 -8.10 0.99
C PRO A 414 20.25 -8.03 2.35
N CYS A 415 19.48 -7.79 3.41
CA CYS A 415 19.98 -7.78 4.78
C CYS A 415 20.61 -9.13 5.09
N LYS A 416 21.83 -9.10 5.63
CA LYS A 416 22.40 -10.31 6.21
C LYS A 416 21.62 -10.63 7.48
N LEU A 417 20.98 -11.78 7.51
CA LEU A 417 20.49 -12.36 8.76
C LEU A 417 21.68 -12.50 9.72
N ASP A 418 21.64 -11.77 10.83
CA ASP A 418 22.64 -11.89 11.88
C ASP A 418 22.59 -13.31 12.47
N ALA A 419 23.62 -14.10 12.18
CA ALA A 419 23.81 -15.41 12.78
C ALA A 419 24.15 -15.25 14.28
N LYS A 420 23.13 -15.41 15.12
CA LYS A 420 23.21 -15.46 16.59
C LYS A 420 23.35 -16.89 17.10
#